data_AF-B1V2N9-F1
#
_entry.id   AF-B1V2N9-F1
#
_cell.length_a   1.000
_cell.length_b   1.000
_cell.length_c   1.000
_cell.angle_alpha   90.00
_cell.angle_beta   90.00
_cell.angle_gamma   90.00
#
_symmetry.space_group_name_H-M   'P 1'
#
loop_
_entity.id
_entity.type
_entity.pdbx_description
1 polymer ?
#
loop_
_entity_poly.entity_id
_entity_poly.type
_entity_poly.pdbx_seq_one_letter_code
_entity_poly.pdbx_strand_id
1 'polypeptide(L)'
;MKSNLDSVKDYLRIEDNDEDIQILSLIQASKLYLKNAGVPEREDDELYNLVIKMLVSSMYENKSSGNPSFCLSLQSLITQLSCSGGSKDENKP
;
A
#
# COMPACT_ATOMS: atom_id res chain seq x y z
N MET A 1 -11.79 4.07 -15.97
CA MET A 1 -11.05 4.12 -14.69
C MET A 1 -10.59 2.69 -14.42
N LYS A 2 -9.29 2.43 -14.28
CA LYS A 2 -8.79 1.08 -13.93
C LYS A 2 -9.14 0.79 -12.46
N SER A 3 -9.45 -0.46 -12.12
CA SER A 3 -9.70 -0.83 -10.73
C SER A 3 -8.40 -0.83 -9.92
N ASN A 4 -8.50 -0.77 -8.58
CA ASN A 4 -7.34 -0.89 -7.69
C ASN A 4 -6.59 -2.22 -7.92
N LEU A 5 -7.35 -3.31 -8.10
CA LEU A 5 -6.80 -4.63 -8.45
C LEU A 5 -6.03 -4.59 -9.77
N ASP A 6 -6.62 -4.05 -10.84
CA ASP A 6 -5.96 -3.96 -12.16
C ASP A 6 -4.66 -3.14 -12.07
N SER A 7 -4.68 -2.04 -11.32
CA SER A 7 -3.50 -1.20 -11.17
C SER A 7 -2.36 -1.87 -10.41
N VAL A 8 -2.68 -2.75 -9.45
CA VAL A 8 -1.69 -3.55 -8.73
C VAL A 8 -1.18 -4.69 -9.60
N LYS A 9 -2.05 -5.34 -10.38
CA LYS A 9 -1.66 -6.39 -11.33
C LYS A 9 -0.73 -5.86 -12.43
N ASP A 10 -1.04 -4.70 -12.98
CA ASP A 10 -0.16 -3.99 -13.92
C ASP A 10 1.24 -3.76 -13.31
N TYR A 11 1.29 -3.37 -12.03
CA TYR A 11 2.54 -3.14 -11.31
C TYR A 11 3.34 -4.43 -11.10
N LEU A 12 2.66 -5.54 -10.80
CA LEU A 12 3.24 -6.88 -10.64
C LEU A 12 3.54 -7.57 -11.98
N ARG A 13 3.11 -6.99 -13.11
CA ARG A 13 3.19 -7.58 -14.47
C ARG A 13 2.42 -8.90 -14.60
N ILE A 14 1.22 -8.95 -14.02
CA ILE A 14 0.30 -10.09 -14.09
C ILE A 14 -0.84 -9.76 -15.05
N GLU A 15 -1.04 -10.60 -16.07
CA GLU A 15 -2.04 -10.39 -17.12
C GLU A 15 -3.30 -11.26 -16.96
N ASP A 16 -3.17 -12.42 -16.30
CA ASP A 16 -4.28 -13.34 -16.01
C ASP A 16 -4.96 -13.02 -14.67
N ASN A 17 -6.01 -13.77 -14.33
CA ASN A 17 -6.83 -13.55 -13.13
C ASN A 17 -6.68 -14.66 -12.07
N ASP A 18 -5.73 -15.58 -12.23
CA ASP A 18 -5.65 -16.79 -11.40
C ASP A 18 -5.36 -16.45 -9.93
N GLU A 19 -4.68 -15.34 -9.69
CA GLU A 19 -4.26 -14.89 -8.37
C GLU A 19 -5.04 -13.69 -7.83
N ASP A 20 -6.15 -13.29 -8.47
CA ASP A 20 -6.92 -12.10 -8.10
C ASP A 20 -7.33 -12.10 -6.61
N ILE A 21 -7.79 -13.24 -6.09
CA ILE A 21 -8.17 -13.39 -4.69
C ILE A 21 -6.98 -13.14 -3.76
N GLN A 22 -5.80 -13.66 -4.12
CA GLN A 22 -4.60 -13.48 -3.33
C GLN A 22 -4.14 -12.02 -3.37
N ILE A 23 -4.11 -11.40 -4.55
CA ILE A 23 -3.70 -10.00 -4.71
C ILE A 23 -4.66 -9.07 -3.96
N LEU A 24 -5.97 -9.31 -4.02
CA LEU A 24 -6.96 -8.58 -3.21
C LEU A 24 -6.67 -8.70 -1.70
N SER A 25 -6.35 -9.89 -1.21
CA SER A 25 -5.98 -10.10 0.20
C SER A 25 -4.73 -9.29 0.59
N LEU A 26 -3.72 -9.26 -0.27
CA LEU A 26 -2.50 -8.47 -0.05
C LEU A 26 -2.76 -6.95 -0.07
N ILE A 27 -3.65 -6.48 -0.95
CA ILE A 27 -4.09 -5.07 -0.96
C ILE A 27 -4.73 -4.72 0.39
N GLN A 28 -5.64 -5.57 0.90
CA GLN A 28 -6.27 -5.34 2.20
C GLN A 28 -5.26 -5.37 3.35
N ALA A 29 -4.31 -6.31 3.33
CA ALA A 29 -3.23 -6.38 4.30
C ALA A 29 -2.35 -5.11 4.28
N SER A 30 -2.06 -4.58 3.08
CA SER A 30 -1.28 -3.35 2.90
C SER A 30 -2.03 -2.12 3.42
N LYS A 31 -3.33 -1.99 3.13
CA LYS A 31 -4.19 -0.93 3.67
C LYS A 31 -4.22 -0.96 5.21
N LEU A 32 -4.37 -2.16 5.79
CA LEU A 32 -4.36 -2.34 7.25
C LEU A 32 -2.99 -2.01 7.86
N TYR A 33 -1.89 -2.41 7.20
CA TYR A 33 -0.54 -2.08 7.63
C TYR A 33 -0.34 -0.56 7.71
N LEU A 34 -0.73 0.17 6.66
CA LEU A 34 -0.64 1.63 6.62
C LEU A 34 -1.50 2.29 7.71
N LYS A 35 -2.73 1.80 7.90
CA LYS A 35 -3.59 2.26 8.99
C LYS A 35 -2.93 2.10 10.36
N ASN A 36 -2.31 0.94 10.61
CA ASN A 36 -1.58 0.69 11.86
C ASN A 36 -0.32 1.57 12.01
N ALA A 37 0.26 2.03 10.90
CA ALA A 37 1.36 3.00 10.87
C ALA A 37 0.90 4.47 10.99
N GLY A 38 -0.39 4.72 11.26
CA GLY A 38 -0.96 6.06 11.40
C GLY A 38 -1.31 6.74 10.08
N VAL A 39 -1.27 6.02 8.96
CA VAL A 39 -1.65 6.54 7.64
C VAL A 39 -3.11 6.16 7.37
N PRO A 40 -4.08 7.10 7.44
CA PRO A 40 -5.45 6.82 7.06
C PRO A 40 -5.54 6.50 5.56
N GLU A 41 -6.62 5.83 5.16
CA GLU A 41 -6.87 5.51 3.77
C GLU A 41 -7.10 6.79 2.95
N ARG A 42 -6.38 6.90 1.82
CA ARG A 42 -6.37 8.07 0.92
C ARG A 42 -6.33 7.59 -0.53
N GLU A 43 -7.43 7.09 -1.05
CA GLU A 43 -7.46 6.51 -2.42
C GLU A 43 -7.16 7.54 -3.52
N ASP A 44 -7.40 8.83 -3.26
CA ASP A 44 -7.06 9.94 -4.17
C ASP A 44 -5.59 10.39 -4.09
N ASP A 45 -4.81 9.85 -3.15
CA ASP A 45 -3.38 10.19 -2.96
C ASP A 45 -2.50 9.21 -3.76
N GLU A 46 -1.87 9.71 -4.81
CA GLU A 46 -1.00 8.89 -5.68
C GLU A 46 0.20 8.31 -4.94
N LEU A 47 0.70 8.97 -3.89
CA LEU A 47 1.79 8.44 -3.08
C LEU A 47 1.29 7.29 -2.20
N TYR A 48 0.09 7.40 -1.64
CA TYR A 48 -0.56 6.29 -0.93
C TYR A 48 -0.74 5.08 -1.85
N ASN A 49 -1.24 5.30 -3.07
CA ASN A 49 -1.44 4.24 -4.06
C ASN A 49 -0.12 3.58 -4.49
N LEU A 50 0.97 4.35 -4.64
CA LEU A 50 2.29 3.80 -4.91
C LEU A 50 2.79 2.94 -3.74
N VAL A 51 2.63 3.41 -2.50
CA VAL A 51 3.05 2.67 -1.30
C VAL A 51 2.28 1.36 -1.15
N ILE A 52 0.98 1.34 -1.45
CA ILE A 52 0.19 0.09 -1.53
C ILE A 52 0.80 -0.88 -2.54
N LYS A 53 1.13 -0.43 -3.76
CA LYS A 53 1.75 -1.27 -4.80
C LYS A 53 3.09 -1.85 -4.33
N MET A 54 3.94 -1.03 -3.70
CA MET A 54 5.24 -1.47 -3.17
C MET A 54 5.09 -2.50 -2.05
N LEU A 55 4.14 -2.32 -1.13
CA LEU A 55 3.84 -3.26 -0.06
C LEU A 55 3.34 -4.60 -0.63
N VAL A 56 2.39 -4.55 -1.57
CA VAL A 56 1.88 -5.75 -2.23
C VAL A 56 3.00 -6.47 -2.97
N SER A 57 3.84 -5.79 -3.74
CA SER A 57 5.00 -6.39 -4.43
C SER A 57 5.93 -7.10 -3.44
N SER A 58 6.28 -6.43 -2.34
CA SER A 58 7.14 -7.02 -1.31
C SER A 58 6.53 -8.28 -0.70
N MET A 59 5.24 -8.27 -0.36
CA MET A 59 4.55 -9.43 0.20
C MET A 59 4.35 -10.55 -0.83
N TYR A 60 4.04 -10.20 -2.07
CA TYR A 60 3.78 -11.11 -3.17
C TYR A 60 5.06 -11.84 -3.61
N GLU A 61 6.18 -11.14 -3.74
CA GLU A 61 7.46 -11.72 -4.13
C GLU A 61 8.06 -12.60 -3.02
N ASN A 62 7.79 -12.26 -1.76
CA ASN A 62 8.32 -12.97 -0.58
C ASN A 62 7.31 -13.98 0.04
N LYS A 63 6.29 -14.41 -0.72
CA LYS A 63 5.27 -15.39 -0.27
C LYS A 63 5.88 -16.63 0.39
N SER A 64 7.03 -17.10 -0.11
CA SER A 64 7.71 -18.33 0.33
C SER A 64 8.52 -18.18 1.62
N SER A 65 8.98 -16.98 1.98
CA SER A 65 9.77 -16.73 3.19
C SER A 65 8.91 -16.33 4.40
N GLY A 66 7.63 -16.03 4.18
CA GLY A 66 6.70 -15.55 5.20
C GLY A 66 7.04 -14.16 5.76
N ASN A 67 8.11 -13.53 5.29
CA ASN A 67 8.61 -12.26 5.81
C ASN A 67 8.72 -11.26 4.65
N PRO A 68 7.85 -10.23 4.59
CA PRO A 68 8.01 -9.18 3.60
C PRO A 68 9.29 -8.38 3.86
N SER A 69 10.09 -8.20 2.81
CA SER A 69 11.29 -7.37 2.86
C SER A 69 10.97 -5.95 2.42
N PHE A 70 10.92 -5.02 3.36
CA PHE A 70 10.66 -3.61 3.08
C PHE A 70 11.98 -2.86 2.94
N CYS A 71 12.25 -2.33 1.74
CA CYS A 71 13.42 -1.49 1.50
C CYS A 71 13.32 -0.14 2.25
N LEU A 72 14.47 0.49 2.50
CA LEU A 72 14.57 1.75 3.26
C LEU A 72 13.74 2.89 2.64
N SER A 73 13.66 2.92 1.30
CA SER A 73 12.86 3.93 0.60
C SER A 73 11.37 3.78 0.93
N LEU A 74 10.83 2.55 0.95
CA LEU A 74 9.44 2.29 1.33
C LEU A 74 9.14 2.76 2.76
N GLN A 75 10.04 2.50 3.70
CA GLN A 75 9.90 2.97 5.09
C GLN A 75 9.89 4.50 5.17
N SER A 76 10.71 5.17 4.36
CA SER A 76 10.77 6.63 4.28
C SER A 76 9.47 7.23 3.74
N LEU A 77 8.88 6.60 2.70
CA LEU A 77 7.59 7.03 2.14
C LEU A 77 6.44 6.85 3.13
N ILE A 78 6.40 5.72 3.85
CA ILE A 78 5.39 5.47 4.90
C ILE A 78 5.52 6.52 6.01
N THR A 79 6.75 6.83 6.42
CA THR A 79 7.02 7.90 7.41
C THR A 79 6.50 9.25 6.92
N GLN A 80 6.79 9.61 5.66
CA GLN A 80 6.28 10.84 5.06
C GLN A 80 4.75 10.89 5.03
N LEU A 81 4.08 9.78 4.67
CA LEU A 81 2.63 9.68 4.67
C LEU A 81 2.02 9.82 6.07
N SER A 82 2.70 9.27 7.07
CA SER A 82 2.29 9.34 8.48
C SER A 82 2.41 10.78 9.00
N CYS A 83 3.52 11.45 8.74
CA CYS A 83 3.74 12.84 9.16
C CYS A 83 2.86 13.85 8.41
N SER A 84 2.59 13.64 7.12
CA SER A 84 1.74 14.54 6.31
C SER A 84 0.26 14.51 6.69
N GLY A 85 -0.18 13.52 7.48
CA GLY A 85 -1.56 13.45 7.99
C GLY A 85 -1.87 14.35 9.19
N GLY A 86 -0.85 15.01 9.77
CA GLY A 86 -0.93 15.73 11.05
C GLY A 86 -1.33 17.21 11.00
N SER A 87 -1.79 17.74 9.86
CA SER A 87 -2.16 19.16 9.74
C SER A 87 -3.66 19.34 9.56
N LYS A 88 -4.44 19.02 10.59
CA LYS A 88 -5.81 19.56 10.83
C LYS A 88 -6.10 19.64 12.33
N ASP A 89 -5.35 20.48 13.03
CA ASP A 89 -5.76 21.03 14.34
C ASP A 89 -5.49 22.55 14.33
N GLU A 90 -6.17 23.22 13.41
CA GLU A 90 -6.33 24.68 13.38
C GLU A 90 -7.77 25.04 13.76
N ASN A 91 -8.12 24.74 15.01
CA ASN A 91 -8.98 25.55 15.87
C ASN A 91 -9.41 24.70 17.08
N LYS A 92 -8.82 25.01 18.24
CA LYS A 92 -9.51 24.82 19.51
C LYS A 92 -9.55 26.18 20.21
N PRO A 93 -10.75 26.64 20.63
CA PRO A 93 -10.99 28.00 21.13
C PRO A 93 -10.22 28.33 22.40
#